data_AF-A0A174L3R5-F1
#
_entry.id   AF-A0A174L3R5-F1
#
_cell.length_a   1.000
_cell.length_b   1.000
_cell.length_c   1.000
_cell.angle_alpha   90.00
_cell.angle_beta   90.00
_cell.angle_gamma   90.00
#
_symmetry.space_group_name_H-M   'P 1'
#
loop_
_entity.id
_entity.type
_entity.pdbx_description
1 polymer ?
#
loop_
_entity_poly.entity_id
_entity_poly.type
_entity_poly.pdbx_seq_one_letter_code
_entity_poly.pdbx_strand_id
1 'polypeptide(L)'
;MDEKEVSEMQEEMMTVLVVEPMKAPYVKHIPNELEDLQQAVGGDIEMTYPFDDEVGILLNGNGKFEGLPLNRALYDDHGQVYDAIAGTFLVVGLTEDDFTSLTPEQIEKFKEKYQSPEIFTLFNGELHVMKMPPEEEKEQKESRKNDAKQKNLAKKKNRSGDAR
;
A
#
# COMPACT_ATOMS: atom_id res chain seq x y z
N MET A 1 -7.77 30.35 -18.29
CA MET A 1 -8.39 29.18 -17.67
C MET A 1 -9.78 29.61 -17.30
N ASP A 2 -10.71 29.25 -18.17
CA ASP A 2 -12.12 29.55 -18.01
C ASP A 2 -12.70 28.67 -16.90
N GLU A 3 -13.68 29.18 -16.15
CA GLU A 3 -14.34 28.45 -15.05
C GLU A 3 -14.97 27.11 -15.50
N LYS A 4 -15.21 26.94 -16.81
CA LYS A 4 -15.64 25.68 -17.43
C LYS A 4 -14.54 24.63 -17.54
N GLU A 5 -13.29 25.02 -17.82
CA GLU A 5 -12.15 24.07 -17.83
C GLU A 5 -11.89 23.53 -16.42
N VAL A 6 -12.12 24.36 -15.38
CA VAL A 6 -11.93 23.96 -13.98
C VAL A 6 -13.06 23.02 -13.50
N SER A 7 -14.27 23.10 -14.08
CA SER A 7 -15.37 22.18 -13.78
C SER A 7 -15.29 20.87 -14.57
N GLU A 8 -14.83 20.89 -15.82
CA GLU A 8 -14.64 19.68 -16.64
C GLU A 8 -13.48 18.81 -16.10
N MET A 9 -12.43 19.40 -15.53
CA MET A 9 -11.35 18.67 -14.85
C MET A 9 -11.76 18.03 -13.51
N GLN A 10 -12.92 18.39 -12.96
CA GLN A 10 -13.47 17.78 -11.74
C GLN A 10 -14.31 16.52 -12.02
N GLU A 11 -14.65 16.22 -13.28
CA GLU A 11 -15.71 15.25 -13.60
C GLU A 11 -15.28 13.78 -13.73
N GLU A 12 -13.99 13.41 -13.69
CA GLU A 12 -13.60 11.98 -13.78
C GLU A 12 -12.52 11.54 -12.77
N MET A 13 -12.47 12.20 -11.61
CA MET A 13 -11.66 11.70 -10.49
C MET A 13 -12.35 10.53 -9.80
N MET A 14 -11.65 9.41 -9.65
CA MET A 14 -12.10 8.28 -8.85
C MET A 14 -11.34 8.16 -7.52
N THR A 15 -12.07 7.70 -6.50
CA THR A 15 -11.54 7.43 -5.17
C THR A 15 -11.06 5.99 -5.11
N VAL A 16 -9.75 5.81 -4.97
CA VAL A 16 -9.10 4.49 -4.94
C VAL A 16 -8.35 4.28 -3.64
N LEU A 17 -8.03 3.02 -3.34
CA LEU A 17 -7.09 2.69 -2.27
C LEU A 17 -5.74 2.32 -2.88
N VAL A 18 -4.71 3.11 -2.57
CA VAL A 18 -3.33 2.82 -2.96
C VAL A 18 -2.69 1.91 -1.92
N VAL A 19 -2.08 0.83 -2.38
CA VAL A 19 -1.35 -0.10 -1.52
C VAL A 19 0.08 -0.21 -2.02
N GLU A 20 1.00 0.38 -1.27
CA GLU A 20 2.43 0.30 -1.54
C GLU A 20 3.07 -0.87 -0.77
N PRO A 21 4.16 -1.44 -1.29
CA PRO A 21 4.97 -2.41 -0.54
C PRO A 21 5.37 -1.86 0.82
N MET A 22 5.29 -2.69 1.87
CA MET A 22 5.74 -2.35 3.23
C MET A 22 5.01 -1.20 3.97
N LYS A 23 4.02 -0.56 3.34
CA LYS A 23 3.24 0.54 3.92
C LYS A 23 1.79 0.15 4.20
N ALA A 24 1.16 0.94 5.07
CA ALA A 24 -0.29 0.91 5.24
C ALA A 24 -1.00 1.51 4.01
N PRO A 25 -2.22 1.07 3.68
CA PRO A 25 -2.94 1.57 2.53
C PRO A 25 -3.50 2.97 2.80
N TYR A 26 -3.66 3.77 1.75
CA TYR A 26 -4.23 5.12 1.86
C TYR A 26 -5.16 5.44 0.69
N VAL A 27 -6.09 6.36 0.92
CA VAL A 27 -7.03 6.80 -0.11
C VAL A 27 -6.37 7.85 -0.97
N LYS A 28 -6.58 7.75 -2.28
CA LYS A 28 -6.15 8.75 -3.25
C LYS A 28 -7.28 9.03 -4.24
N HIS A 29 -7.38 10.28 -4.69
CA HIS A 29 -8.20 10.64 -5.83
C HIS A 29 -7.29 10.70 -7.07
N ILE A 30 -7.64 9.96 -8.11
CA ILE A 30 -6.90 9.90 -9.36
C ILE A 30 -7.87 10.00 -10.55
N PRO A 31 -7.46 10.62 -11.67
CA PRO A 31 -8.25 10.57 -12.89
C PRO A 31 -8.47 9.12 -13.33
N ASN A 32 -9.64 8.82 -13.92
CA ASN A 32 -9.91 7.52 -14.54
C ASN A 32 -9.30 7.40 -15.95
N GLU A 33 -8.11 7.97 -16.14
CA GLU A 33 -7.39 7.96 -17.41
C GLU A 33 -6.29 6.88 -17.38
N LEU A 34 -6.13 6.16 -18.49
CA LEU A 34 -5.17 5.06 -18.59
C LEU A 34 -3.75 5.47 -18.16
N GLU A 35 -3.30 6.66 -18.58
CA GLU A 35 -1.96 7.19 -18.27
C GLU A 35 -1.77 7.41 -16.76
N ASP A 36 -2.76 7.98 -16.09
CA ASP A 36 -2.74 8.20 -14.63
C ASP A 36 -2.72 6.88 -13.85
N LEU A 37 -3.45 5.87 -14.33
CA LEU A 37 -3.47 4.53 -13.73
C LEU A 37 -2.14 3.82 -13.90
N GLN A 38 -1.57 3.85 -15.11
CA GLN A 38 -0.23 3.31 -15.39
C GLN A 38 0.84 4.00 -14.54
N GLN A 39 0.76 5.33 -14.40
CA GLN A 39 1.68 6.07 -13.54
C GLN A 39 1.53 5.67 -12.07
N ALA A 40 0.30 5.47 -11.60
CA ALA A 40 0.02 5.12 -10.21
C ALA A 40 0.51 3.71 -9.82
N VAL A 41 0.39 2.72 -10.71
CA VAL A 41 0.93 1.36 -10.48
C VAL A 41 2.40 1.22 -10.87
N GLY A 42 2.92 2.18 -11.65
CA GLY A 42 4.31 2.23 -12.08
C GLY A 42 4.63 1.32 -13.27
N GLY A 43 3.71 1.16 -14.21
CA GLY A 43 3.91 0.35 -15.43
C GLY A 43 2.60 0.05 -16.15
N ASP A 44 2.65 -0.90 -17.10
CA ASP A 44 1.45 -1.34 -17.82
C ASP A 44 0.45 -1.98 -16.85
N ILE A 45 -0.80 -1.50 -16.87
CA ILE A 45 -1.83 -2.00 -15.98
C ILE A 45 -2.27 -3.41 -16.39
N GLU A 46 -2.44 -4.26 -15.39
CA GLU A 46 -3.15 -5.52 -15.47
C GLU A 46 -4.20 -5.55 -14.35
N MET A 47 -5.31 -6.25 -14.60
CA MET A 47 -6.42 -6.33 -13.67
C MET A 47 -6.60 -7.77 -13.16
N THR A 48 -6.89 -7.89 -11.87
CA THR A 48 -7.34 -9.15 -11.26
C THR A 48 -8.56 -8.91 -10.37
N TYR A 49 -9.39 -9.95 -10.25
CA TYR A 49 -10.69 -9.92 -9.55
C TYR A 49 -10.71 -10.97 -8.43
N PRO A 50 -9.92 -10.79 -7.36
CA PRO A 50 -9.79 -11.79 -6.30
C PRO A 50 -10.89 -11.71 -5.23
N PHE A 51 -11.98 -10.97 -5.49
CA PHE A 51 -13.05 -10.71 -4.53
C PHE A 51 -14.42 -10.97 -5.15
N ASP A 52 -15.39 -11.32 -4.30
CA ASP A 52 -16.81 -11.42 -4.70
C ASP A 52 -17.50 -10.03 -4.78
N ASP A 53 -16.90 -9.00 -4.17
CA ASP A 53 -17.38 -7.62 -4.25
C ASP A 53 -17.17 -7.04 -5.67
N GLU A 54 -17.93 -5.98 -6.02
CA GLU A 54 -17.71 -5.17 -7.22
C GLU A 54 -16.44 -4.30 -7.09
N VAL A 55 -15.29 -4.95 -6.92
CA VAL A 55 -13.98 -4.37 -6.65
C VAL A 55 -12.89 -5.15 -7.41
N GLY A 56 -11.99 -4.42 -8.06
CA GLY A 56 -10.84 -4.97 -8.77
C GLY A 56 -9.51 -4.52 -8.16
N ILE A 57 -8.43 -5.21 -8.54
CA ILE A 57 -7.05 -4.78 -8.30
C ILE A 57 -6.37 -4.42 -9.61
N LEU A 58 -5.99 -3.16 -9.76
CA LEU A 58 -5.07 -2.71 -10.80
C LEU A 58 -3.64 -2.80 -10.30
N LEU A 59 -2.77 -3.47 -11.05
CA LEU A 59 -1.37 -3.67 -10.73
C LEU A 59 -0.48 -3.47 -11.96
N ASN A 60 0.84 -3.32 -11.77
CA ASN A 60 1.79 -3.38 -12.88
C ASN A 60 1.96 -4.85 -13.32
N GLY A 61 1.47 -5.20 -14.51
CA GLY A 61 1.51 -6.56 -15.06
C GLY A 61 2.93 -7.10 -15.28
N ASN A 62 3.89 -6.21 -15.48
CA ASN A 62 5.31 -6.55 -15.61
C ASN A 62 6.07 -6.52 -14.29
N GLY A 63 5.43 -6.15 -13.17
CA GLY A 63 6.12 -5.84 -11.91
C GLY A 63 7.02 -6.95 -11.39
N LYS A 64 6.63 -8.22 -11.55
CA LYS A 64 7.47 -9.37 -11.17
C LYS A 64 8.69 -9.52 -12.07
N PHE A 65 8.51 -9.35 -13.38
CA PHE A 65 9.59 -9.45 -14.36
C PHE A 65 10.58 -8.29 -14.26
N GLU A 66 10.10 -7.11 -13.86
CA GLU A 66 10.90 -5.92 -13.57
C GLU A 66 11.63 -5.99 -12.22
N GLY A 67 11.34 -7.01 -11.40
CA GLY A 67 11.96 -7.21 -10.09
C GLY A 67 11.45 -6.24 -9.02
N LEU A 68 10.22 -5.72 -9.17
CA LEU A 68 9.58 -4.92 -8.14
C LEU A 68 9.37 -5.75 -6.86
N PRO A 69 9.43 -5.12 -5.67
CA PRO A 69 9.21 -5.82 -4.41
C PRO A 69 7.79 -6.41 -4.34
N LEU A 70 7.67 -7.63 -3.81
CA LEU A 70 6.38 -8.23 -3.51
C LEU A 70 5.64 -7.43 -2.44
N ASN A 71 4.34 -7.26 -2.62
CA ASN A 71 3.52 -6.34 -1.85
C ASN A 71 2.46 -7.06 -1.01
N ARG A 72 1.55 -7.81 -1.64
CA ARG A 72 0.50 -8.60 -0.98
C ARG A 72 0.26 -9.91 -1.71
N ALA A 73 -0.04 -10.95 -0.97
CA ALA A 73 -0.38 -12.26 -1.50
C ALA A 73 -1.86 -12.30 -1.91
N LEU A 74 -2.13 -13.08 -2.95
CA LEU A 74 -3.47 -13.47 -3.36
C LEU A 74 -3.72 -14.90 -2.91
N TYR A 75 -4.89 -15.12 -2.32
CA TYR A 75 -5.25 -16.37 -1.67
C TYR A 75 -6.45 -16.97 -2.38
N ASP A 76 -6.45 -18.29 -2.54
CA ASP A 76 -7.59 -19.02 -3.07
C ASP A 76 -8.67 -19.23 -1.99
N ASP A 77 -9.77 -19.90 -2.35
CA ASP A 77 -10.88 -20.20 -1.45
C ASP A 77 -10.48 -21.11 -0.26
N HIS A 78 -9.33 -21.77 -0.35
CA HIS A 78 -8.77 -22.61 0.71
C HIS A 78 -7.76 -21.84 1.59
N GLY A 79 -7.54 -20.55 1.31
CA GLY A 79 -6.57 -19.71 2.01
C GLY A 79 -5.12 -20.01 1.64
N GLN A 80 -4.87 -20.70 0.53
CA GLN A 80 -3.54 -20.95 0.01
C GLN A 80 -3.11 -19.83 -0.93
N VAL A 81 -1.84 -19.44 -0.87
CA VAL A 81 -1.28 -18.43 -1.76
C VAL A 81 -1.16 -19.02 -3.16
N TYR A 82 -1.91 -18.47 -4.12
CA TYR A 82 -1.77 -18.85 -5.53
C TYR A 82 -0.93 -17.84 -6.32
N ASP A 83 -0.86 -16.59 -5.86
CA ASP A 83 -0.06 -15.56 -6.49
C ASP A 83 0.37 -14.45 -5.51
N ALA A 84 1.27 -13.56 -5.93
CA ALA A 84 1.68 -12.38 -5.17
C ALA A 84 1.78 -11.16 -6.08
N ILE A 85 1.25 -10.02 -5.65
CA ILE A 85 1.35 -8.76 -6.38
C ILE A 85 2.74 -8.16 -6.16
N ALA A 86 3.38 -7.68 -7.23
CA ALA A 86 4.66 -6.97 -7.17
C ALA A 86 4.46 -5.48 -7.46
N GLY A 87 5.13 -4.62 -6.68
CA GLY A 87 5.00 -3.17 -6.80
C GLY A 87 3.72 -2.61 -6.17
N THR A 88 3.47 -1.33 -6.41
CA THR A 88 2.24 -0.63 -5.97
C THR A 88 1.04 -1.15 -6.74
N PHE A 89 -0.09 -1.31 -6.06
CA PHE A 89 -1.36 -1.62 -6.70
C PHE A 89 -2.47 -0.73 -6.17
N LEU A 90 -3.56 -0.65 -6.93
CA LEU A 90 -4.76 0.08 -6.60
C LEU A 90 -5.91 -0.88 -6.39
N VAL A 91 -6.71 -0.63 -5.36
CA VAL A 91 -8.05 -1.20 -5.22
C VAL A 91 -9.04 -0.19 -5.79
N VAL A 92 -9.87 -0.63 -6.73
CA VAL A 92 -10.82 0.22 -7.46
C VAL A 92 -12.22 -0.37 -7.42
N GLY A 93 -13.24 0.49 -7.41
CA GLY A 93 -14.62 0.04 -7.58
C GLY A 93 -14.87 -0.36 -9.02
N LEU A 94 -15.82 -1.26 -9.25
CA LEU A 94 -16.20 -1.72 -10.57
C LEU A 94 -17.65 -1.35 -10.88
N THR A 95 -17.91 -1.07 -12.15
CA THR A 95 -19.25 -1.07 -12.76
C THR A 95 -19.31 -2.20 -13.78
N GLU A 96 -20.39 -2.31 -14.54
CA GLU A 96 -20.51 -3.35 -15.58
C GLU A 96 -19.41 -3.24 -16.65
N ASP A 97 -19.00 -2.02 -17.00
CA ASP A 97 -18.12 -1.76 -18.16
C ASP A 97 -16.85 -0.93 -17.84
N ASP A 98 -16.73 -0.34 -16.64
CA ASP A 98 -15.65 0.59 -16.30
C ASP A 98 -15.31 0.62 -14.80
N PHE A 99 -14.23 1.31 -14.43
CA PHE A 99 -13.85 1.59 -13.05
C PHE A 99 -14.68 2.71 -12.45
N THR A 100 -14.83 2.65 -11.13
CA THR A 100 -15.51 3.70 -10.37
C THR A 100 -14.85 3.91 -9.01
N SER A 101 -15.30 4.94 -8.31
CA SER A 101 -14.89 5.21 -6.94
C SER A 101 -15.29 4.07 -6.01
N LEU A 102 -14.40 3.69 -5.10
CA LEU A 102 -14.76 2.84 -3.97
C LEU A 102 -15.81 3.55 -3.09
N THR A 103 -16.81 2.80 -2.64
CA THR A 103 -17.73 3.28 -1.61
C THR A 103 -17.01 3.45 -0.27
N PRO A 104 -17.52 4.28 0.66
CA PRO A 104 -16.94 4.39 2.00
C PRO A 104 -16.80 3.04 2.72
N GLU A 105 -17.78 2.16 2.55
CA GLU A 105 -17.78 0.81 3.14
C GLU A 105 -16.67 -0.08 2.53
N GLN A 106 -16.49 -0.04 1.21
CA GLN A 106 -15.39 -0.73 0.54
C GLN A 106 -14.03 -0.18 0.99
N ILE A 107 -13.89 1.14 1.12
CA ILE A 107 -12.66 1.77 1.60
C ILE A 107 -12.30 1.26 3.00
N GLU A 108 -13.24 1.22 3.94
CA GLU A 108 -12.99 0.73 5.30
C GLU A 108 -12.59 -0.75 5.30
N LYS A 109 -13.34 -1.58 4.58
CA LYS A 109 -13.08 -3.03 4.43
C LYS A 109 -11.67 -3.30 3.88
N PHE A 110 -11.30 -2.64 2.78
CA PHE A 110 -10.01 -2.89 2.13
C PHE A 110 -8.84 -2.21 2.85
N LYS A 111 -9.07 -1.10 3.56
CA LYS A 111 -8.09 -0.56 4.51
C LYS A 111 -7.77 -1.58 5.59
N GLU A 112 -8.77 -2.16 6.23
CA GLU A 112 -8.55 -3.18 7.26
C GLU A 112 -7.81 -4.39 6.70
N LYS A 113 -8.25 -4.90 5.54
CA LYS A 113 -7.62 -6.05 4.87
C LYS A 113 -6.14 -5.84 4.60
N TYR A 114 -5.76 -4.66 4.09
CA TYR A 114 -4.39 -4.36 3.67
C TYR A 114 -3.57 -3.57 4.68
N GLN A 115 -4.13 -3.28 5.85
CA GLN A 115 -3.52 -2.46 6.90
C GLN A 115 -2.11 -2.93 7.27
N SER A 116 -1.92 -4.25 7.34
CA SER A 116 -0.63 -4.85 7.66
C SER A 116 0.09 -5.26 6.37
N PRO A 117 1.30 -4.75 6.13
CA PRO A 117 2.17 -5.27 5.09
C PRO A 117 2.49 -6.74 5.25
N GLU A 118 2.87 -7.36 4.15
CA GLU A 118 3.27 -8.76 4.10
C GLU A 118 4.72 -8.86 3.63
N ILE A 119 5.48 -9.76 4.23
CA ILE A 119 6.83 -10.11 3.76
C ILE A 119 6.82 -11.52 3.21
N PHE A 120 7.61 -11.72 2.16
CA PHE A 120 7.73 -12.98 1.45
C PHE A 120 9.12 -13.54 1.72
N THR A 121 9.17 -14.71 2.35
CA THR A 121 10.43 -15.36 2.71
C THR A 121 10.46 -16.75 2.13
N LEU A 122 11.52 -17.09 1.41
CA LEU A 122 11.75 -18.45 0.94
C LEU A 122 12.53 -19.21 2.01
N PHE A 123 11.90 -20.20 2.62
CA PHE A 123 12.54 -21.06 3.63
C PHE A 123 12.31 -22.52 3.26
N ASN A 124 13.39 -23.31 3.23
CA ASN A 124 13.36 -24.73 2.81
C ASN A 124 12.72 -24.99 1.43
N GLY A 125 12.75 -24.01 0.53
CA GLY A 125 12.11 -24.09 -0.79
C GLY A 125 10.60 -23.79 -0.78
N GLU A 126 10.04 -23.43 0.38
CA GLU A 126 8.64 -23.01 0.52
C GLU A 126 8.55 -21.49 0.70
N LEU A 127 7.57 -20.87 0.04
CA LEU A 127 7.27 -19.46 0.17
C LEU A 127 6.39 -19.24 1.41
N HIS A 128 6.92 -18.53 2.40
CA HIS A 128 6.19 -18.12 3.59
C HIS A 128 5.82 -16.64 3.51
N VAL A 129 4.56 -16.35 3.80
CA VAL A 129 4.02 -14.99 3.88
C VAL A 129 3.74 -14.65 5.34
N MET A 130 4.28 -13.54 5.83
CA MET A 130 4.10 -13.09 7.21
C MET A 130 3.68 -11.63 7.26
N LYS A 131 2.65 -11.33 8.06
CA LYS A 131 2.22 -9.95 8.31
C LYS A 131 3.21 -9.23 9.22
N MET A 132 3.50 -7.98 8.90
CA MET A 132 4.42 -7.13 9.65
C MET A 132 3.75 -5.80 10.04
N PRO A 133 4.24 -5.12 11.08
CA PRO A 133 3.86 -3.74 11.33
C PRO A 133 4.28 -2.84 10.15
N PRO A 134 3.46 -1.83 9.77
CA PRO A 134 3.81 -0.84 8.76
C PRO A 134 5.14 -0.14 9.04
N GLU A 135 5.84 0.30 7.99
CA GLU A 135 7.12 1.01 8.11
C GLU A 135 7.03 2.27 8.97
N GLU A 136 5.93 3.03 8.87
CA GLU A 136 5.75 4.25 9.65
C GLU A 136 5.76 3.97 11.17
N GLU A 137 5.23 2.83 11.60
CA GLU A 137 5.31 2.42 12.99
C GLU A 137 6.72 2.04 13.43
N LYS A 138 7.51 1.43 12.54
CA LYS A 138 8.89 1.03 12.83
C LYS A 138 9.76 2.27 13.02
N GLU A 139 9.68 3.22 12.10
CA GLU A 139 10.40 4.50 12.18
C GLU A 139 10.07 5.28 13.46
N GLN A 140 8.78 5.33 13.83
CA GLN A 140 8.35 5.97 15.07
C GLN A 140 8.87 5.25 16.32
N LYS A 141 8.98 3.91 16.31
CA LYS A 141 9.53 3.15 17.45
C LYS A 141 11.05 3.33 17.55
N GLU A 142 11.76 3.44 16.44
CA GLU A 142 13.21 3.65 16.41
C GLU A 142 13.61 5.08 16.83
N SER A 143 12.93 6.10 16.32
CA SER A 143 13.13 7.50 16.76
C SER A 143 12.93 7.64 18.28
N ARG A 144 11.85 7.10 18.83
CA ARG A 144 11.58 7.08 20.28
C ARG A 144 12.69 6.38 21.08
N LYS A 145 13.26 5.26 20.59
CA LYS A 145 14.39 4.56 21.22
C LYS A 145 15.67 5.40 21.19
N ASN A 146 15.94 6.06 20.07
CA ASN A 146 17.12 6.92 19.90
C ASN A 146 17.07 8.14 20.83
N ASP A 147 15.92 8.79 20.94
CA ASP A 147 15.70 9.92 21.86
C ASP A 147 15.90 9.51 23.33
N ALA A 148 15.35 8.35 23.73
CA ALA A 148 15.53 7.80 25.07
C ALA A 148 17.00 7.48 25.37
N LYS A 149 17.76 6.97 24.38
CA LYS A 149 19.19 6.68 24.52
C LYS A 149 20.02 7.96 24.67
N GLN A 150 19.71 9.00 23.89
CA GLN A 150 20.38 10.30 23.97
C GLN A 150 20.12 11.01 25.31
N LYS A 151 18.86 11.02 25.80
CA LYS A 151 18.51 11.59 27.11
C LYS A 151 19.22 10.89 28.26
N ASN A 152 19.34 9.55 28.21
CA ASN A 152 20.08 8.79 29.21
C ASN A 152 21.60 9.04 29.17
N LEU A 153 22.20 9.20 27.99
CA LEU A 153 23.62 9.56 27.84
C LEU A 153 23.92 10.96 28.43
N ALA A 154 23.05 11.94 28.16
CA ALA A 154 23.19 13.31 28.68
C ALA A 154 23.08 13.34 30.21
N LYS A 155 22.13 12.57 30.79
CA LYS A 155 21.96 12.46 32.24
C LYS A 155 23.13 11.76 32.94
N LYS A 156 23.81 10.83 32.24
CA LYS A 156 25.01 10.14 32.75
C LYS A 156 26.25 11.04 32.75
N LYS A 157 26.43 11.89 31.72
CA LYS A 157 27.51 12.89 31.66
C LYS A 157 27.38 13.98 32.74
N ASN A 158 26.16 14.40 33.07
CA ASN A 158 25.93 15.42 34.10
C ASN A 158 26.15 14.89 35.52
N ARG A 159 26.05 13.57 35.75
CA ARG A 159 26.32 12.95 37.07
C ARG A 159 27.80 12.66 37.32
N SER A 160 28.63 12.57 36.28
CA SER A 160 30.08 12.34 36.42
C SER A 160 30.90 13.63 36.56
N GLY A 161 30.28 14.81 36.46
CA GLY A 161 30.94 16.11 36.60
C GLY A 161 30.97 16.68 38.02
N ASP A 162 30.21 16.12 38.96
CA ASP A 162 30.03 16.63 40.34
C ASP A 162 30.95 15.95 41.38
N ALA A 163 31.94 15.17 40.93
CA ALA A 163 32.95 14.57 41.79
C ALA A 163 34.30 15.28 41.60
N ARG A 164 34.40 16.53 42.06
CA ARG A 164 35.67 17.23 42.34
C ARG A 164 35.56 18.06 43.59
#